data_AF-A0A0B7NDE4-F1
#
_entry.id   AF-A0A0B7NDE4-F1
#
_cell.length_a   1.000
_cell.length_b   1.000
_cell.length_c   1.000
_cell.angle_alpha   90.00
_cell.angle_beta   90.00
_cell.angle_gamma   90.00
#
_symmetry.space_group_name_H-M   'P 1'
#
loop_
_entity.id
_entity.type
_entity.pdbx_description
1 polymer ?
#
loop_
_entity_poly.entity_id
_entity_poly.type
_entity_poly.pdbx_seq_one_letter_code
_entity_poly.pdbx_strand_id
1 'polypeptide(L)'
;MSQSILNNISDYLENHKQGARLTLTAVAASVLTATTLISYQRITRSRLQKDKKALKRAINEEPPAIISIIDEEKINESNKEPMDETLVLELLARNTAFFGLESVNKIRQSFVVILGAGAIGSWTALMLVRSGVEHVRIIDPGYVRLESMTRNAVAKIADIGKSKALILKKHIADIAPNAHIEVEHTPITQDNMAKLLADGPDFVVDTLPNVRDKVLVAKYCKEHKIKIVSAMSAGAKADPTLIQVTDKELAAKEQCIFNNATGILNANDVGYIFDELWQGKSVISGSQDRTLVMTRWDSSQPSSLLNTVVMTKVEANLHDKLPLGTDLSAHYGPYIVEKVKEQFALEKKLQELWNAHSS
;
A
#
# COMPACT_ATOMS: atom_id res chain seq x y z
N MET A 1 -32.16 -55.29 -38.86
CA MET A 1 -30.85 -55.29 -38.17
C MET A 1 -30.92 -54.85 -36.70
N SER A 2 -31.97 -54.14 -36.25
CA SER A 2 -32.06 -53.65 -34.85
C SER A 2 -32.52 -54.69 -33.81
N GLN A 3 -33.35 -55.66 -34.17
CA GLN A 3 -33.86 -56.68 -33.21
C GLN A 3 -32.79 -57.70 -32.77
N SER A 4 -31.89 -58.10 -33.67
CA SER A 4 -30.79 -59.03 -33.34
C SER A 4 -29.77 -58.42 -32.37
N ILE A 5 -29.51 -57.12 -32.47
CA ILE A 5 -28.58 -56.41 -31.59
C ILE A 5 -29.19 -56.26 -30.18
N LEU A 6 -30.47 -55.92 -30.10
CA LEU A 6 -31.19 -55.80 -28.83
C LEU A 6 -31.26 -57.14 -28.09
N ASN A 7 -31.49 -58.24 -28.80
CA ASN A 7 -31.53 -59.58 -28.21
C ASN A 7 -30.14 -60.02 -27.71
N ASN A 8 -29.07 -59.77 -28.48
CA ASN A 8 -27.70 -60.07 -28.05
C ASN A 8 -27.25 -59.24 -26.84
N ILE A 9 -27.71 -57.99 -26.73
CA ILE A 9 -27.44 -57.14 -25.56
C ILE A 9 -28.20 -57.65 -24.34
N SER A 10 -29.45 -58.11 -24.52
CA SER A 10 -30.25 -58.70 -23.43
C SER A 10 -29.61 -59.96 -22.86
N ASP A 11 -29.19 -60.90 -23.71
CA ASP A 11 -28.53 -62.15 -23.28
C ASP A 11 -27.17 -61.90 -22.60
N TYR A 12 -26.43 -60.89 -23.05
CA TYR A 12 -25.16 -60.50 -22.43
C TYR A 12 -25.35 -59.89 -21.04
N LEU A 13 -26.37 -59.03 -20.88
CA LEU A 13 -26.73 -58.40 -19.60
C LEU A 13 -27.30 -59.41 -18.59
N GLU A 14 -28.01 -60.44 -19.05
CA GLU A 14 -28.51 -61.52 -18.18
C GLU A 14 -27.40 -62.43 -17.64
N ASN A 15 -26.35 -62.68 -18.43
CA ASN A 15 -25.21 -63.51 -18.01
C ASN A 15 -24.19 -62.76 -17.14
N HIS A 16 -24.16 -61.43 -17.15
CA HIS A 16 -23.22 -60.60 -16.39
C HIS A 16 -23.92 -59.61 -15.43
N LYS A 17 -24.97 -60.07 -14.73
CA LYS A 17 -25.86 -59.25 -13.86
C LYS A 17 -25.15 -58.35 -12.84
N GLN A 18 -24.03 -58.79 -12.25
CA GLN A 18 -23.28 -57.99 -11.28
C GLN A 18 -22.39 -56.93 -11.95
N GLY A 19 -21.68 -57.28 -13.02
CA GLY A 19 -20.85 -56.35 -13.79
C GLY A 19 -21.67 -55.28 -14.51
N ALA A 20 -22.81 -55.66 -15.09
CA ALA A 20 -23.75 -54.75 -15.74
C ALA A 20 -24.37 -53.73 -14.77
N ARG A 21 -24.65 -54.14 -13.53
CA ARG A 21 -25.13 -53.23 -12.49
C ARG A 21 -24.07 -52.20 -12.10
N LEU A 22 -22.84 -52.63 -11.90
CA LEU A 22 -21.72 -51.75 -11.53
C LEU A 22 -21.42 -50.73 -12.63
N THR A 23 -21.38 -51.15 -13.89
CA THR A 23 -21.14 -50.23 -15.02
C THR A 23 -22.29 -49.25 -15.19
N LEU A 24 -23.55 -49.69 -15.05
CA LEU A 24 -24.71 -48.81 -15.12
C LEU A 24 -24.71 -47.78 -13.98
N THR A 25 -24.38 -48.19 -12.74
CA THR A 25 -24.26 -47.25 -11.61
C THR A 25 -23.11 -46.27 -11.78
N ALA A 26 -21.97 -46.71 -12.32
CA ALA A 26 -20.83 -45.85 -12.57
C ALA A 26 -21.12 -44.80 -13.66
N VAL A 27 -21.80 -45.21 -14.73
CA VAL A 27 -22.24 -44.31 -15.80
C VAL A 27 -23.28 -43.31 -15.25
N ALA A 28 -24.27 -43.78 -14.48
CA ALA A 28 -25.28 -42.91 -13.89
C ALA A 28 -24.66 -41.88 -12.92
N ALA A 29 -23.73 -42.29 -12.06
CA ALA A 29 -23.02 -41.40 -11.15
C ALA A 29 -22.14 -40.38 -11.90
N SER A 30 -21.47 -40.80 -12.97
CA SER A 30 -20.63 -39.91 -13.80
C SER A 30 -21.47 -38.88 -14.56
N VAL A 31 -22.64 -39.27 -15.05
CA VAL A 31 -23.57 -38.33 -15.70
C VAL A 31 -24.13 -37.33 -14.68
N LEU A 32 -24.46 -37.77 -13.47
CA LEU A 32 -24.95 -36.89 -12.41
C LEU A 32 -23.88 -35.89 -11.95
N THR A 33 -22.63 -36.32 -11.79
CA THR A 33 -21.53 -35.41 -11.41
C THR A 33 -21.18 -34.43 -12.53
N ALA A 34 -21.15 -34.88 -13.78
CA ALA A 34 -20.90 -34.00 -14.92
C ALA A 34 -22.02 -32.95 -15.07
N THR A 35 -23.28 -33.36 -14.97
CA THR A 35 -24.43 -32.44 -15.09
C THR A 35 -24.46 -31.42 -13.95
N THR A 36 -24.17 -31.82 -12.71
CA THR A 36 -24.08 -30.89 -11.57
C THR A 36 -22.93 -29.91 -11.72
N LEU A 37 -21.74 -30.35 -12.15
CA LEU A 37 -20.60 -29.47 -12.41
C LEU A 37 -20.88 -28.48 -13.55
N ILE A 38 -21.45 -28.93 -14.66
CA ILE A 38 -21.78 -28.06 -15.81
C ILE A 38 -22.86 -27.05 -15.40
N SER A 39 -23.86 -27.48 -14.64
CA SER A 39 -24.92 -26.60 -14.12
C SER A 39 -24.35 -25.53 -13.20
N TYR A 40 -23.48 -25.93 -12.27
CA TYR A 40 -22.79 -25.02 -11.36
C TYR A 40 -21.92 -24.02 -12.12
N GLN A 41 -21.09 -24.48 -13.06
CA GLN A 41 -20.25 -23.62 -13.89
C GLN A 41 -21.09 -22.62 -14.71
N ARG A 42 -22.24 -23.03 -15.26
CA ARG A 42 -23.16 -22.13 -15.97
C ARG A 42 -23.75 -21.06 -15.06
N ILE A 43 -24.20 -21.44 -13.85
CA ILE A 43 -24.76 -20.49 -12.88
C ILE A 43 -23.71 -19.46 -12.47
N THR A 44 -22.50 -19.90 -12.12
CA THR A 44 -21.38 -19.04 -11.71
C THR A 44 -20.95 -18.10 -12.83
N ARG A 45 -20.86 -18.58 -14.08
CA ARG A 45 -20.58 -17.72 -15.24
C ARG A 45 -21.66 -16.68 -15.48
N SER A 46 -22.95 -17.02 -15.29
CA SER A 46 -24.03 -16.05 -15.48
C SER A 46 -24.02 -14.95 -14.40
N ARG A 47 -23.65 -15.28 -13.16
CA ARG A 47 -23.45 -14.31 -12.07
C ARG A 47 -22.29 -13.37 -12.39
N LEU A 48 -21.13 -13.91 -12.73
CA LEU A 48 -19.95 -13.13 -13.12
C LEU A 48 -20.22 -12.23 -14.34
N GLN A 49 -21.01 -12.68 -15.32
CA GLN A 49 -21.41 -11.84 -16.45
C GLN A 49 -22.36 -10.71 -16.05
N LYS A 50 -23.31 -10.96 -15.12
CA LYS A 50 -24.17 -9.91 -14.55
C LYS A 50 -23.35 -8.89 -13.79
N ASP A 51 -22.41 -9.34 -12.94
CA ASP A 51 -21.53 -8.46 -12.15
C ASP A 51 -20.62 -7.63 -13.06
N LYS A 52 -20.04 -8.25 -14.09
CA LYS A 52 -19.23 -7.55 -15.10
C LYS A 52 -20.05 -6.53 -15.89
N LYS A 53 -21.33 -6.83 -16.19
CA LYS A 53 -22.24 -5.90 -16.87
C LYS A 53 -22.69 -4.75 -15.94
N ALA A 54 -22.89 -5.01 -14.65
CA ALA A 54 -23.17 -3.99 -13.65
C ALA A 54 -21.96 -3.06 -13.44
N LEU A 55 -20.76 -3.63 -13.35
CA LEU A 55 -19.51 -2.89 -13.26
C LEU A 55 -19.25 -2.05 -14.52
N LYS A 56 -19.48 -2.61 -15.72
CA LYS A 56 -19.34 -1.88 -16.98
C LYS A 56 -20.38 -0.75 -17.12
N ARG A 57 -21.57 -0.90 -16.54
CA ARG A 57 -22.55 0.21 -16.42
C ARG A 57 -22.05 1.28 -15.45
N ALA A 58 -21.56 0.91 -14.27
CA ALA A 58 -21.01 1.86 -13.30
C ALA A 58 -19.76 2.61 -13.81
N ILE A 59 -18.99 2.01 -14.71
CA ILE A 59 -17.82 2.67 -15.36
C ILE A 59 -18.28 3.59 -16.51
N ASN A 60 -19.37 3.26 -17.20
CA ASN A 60 -19.87 4.01 -18.35
C ASN A 60 -20.91 5.08 -17.99
N GLU A 61 -21.47 5.04 -16.78
CA GLU A 61 -22.19 6.17 -16.21
C GLU A 61 -21.16 7.28 -15.96
N GLU A 62 -21.28 8.38 -16.69
CA GLU A 62 -20.50 9.59 -16.36
C GLU A 62 -20.71 9.88 -14.87
N PRO A 63 -19.63 10.14 -14.10
CA PRO A 63 -19.78 10.54 -12.72
C PRO A 63 -20.78 11.71 -12.71
N PRO A 64 -21.74 11.74 -11.76
CA PRO A 64 -22.71 12.81 -11.70
C PRO A 64 -21.94 14.11 -11.82
N ALA A 65 -22.35 14.96 -12.78
CA ALA A 65 -21.72 16.23 -13.06
C ALA A 65 -21.32 16.83 -11.72
N ILE A 66 -20.01 17.07 -11.52
CA ILE A 66 -19.51 17.74 -10.32
C ILE A 66 -20.36 18.99 -10.25
N ILE A 67 -21.28 18.99 -9.29
CA ILE A 67 -22.03 20.17 -8.99
C ILE A 67 -20.95 21.09 -8.43
N SER A 68 -20.41 21.93 -9.31
CA SER A 68 -19.72 23.15 -8.93
C SER A 68 -20.79 24.07 -8.35
N ILE A 69 -21.43 23.66 -7.25
CA ILE A 69 -21.81 24.60 -6.21
C ILE A 69 -20.45 24.99 -5.61
N ILE A 70 -19.78 25.85 -6.36
CA ILE A 70 -19.09 26.98 -5.80
C ILE A 70 -20.23 27.86 -5.25
N ASP A 71 -20.89 27.38 -4.18
CA ASP A 71 -21.14 28.31 -3.10
C ASP A 71 -19.76 28.43 -2.46
N GLU A 72 -18.99 29.36 -3.00
CA GLU A 72 -18.23 30.25 -2.14
C GLU A 72 -19.25 30.83 -1.13
N GLU A 73 -19.68 30.03 -0.16
CA GLU A 73 -19.63 30.53 1.21
C GLU A 73 -18.21 31.04 1.30
N LYS A 74 -18.06 32.37 1.13
CA LYS A 74 -16.92 33.11 1.61
C LYS A 74 -16.67 32.49 2.98
N ILE A 75 -15.68 31.60 3.05
CA ILE A 75 -15.08 31.24 4.31
C ILE A 75 -14.61 32.61 4.76
N ASN A 76 -15.34 33.20 5.70
CA ASN A 76 -15.04 34.51 6.24
C ASN A 76 -13.74 34.30 7.01
N GLU A 77 -12.64 34.21 6.28
CA GLU A 77 -11.26 34.15 6.77
C GLU A 77 -10.89 35.50 7.38
N SER A 78 -11.63 36.55 7.04
CA SER A 78 -11.49 37.87 7.66
C SER A 78 -12.24 37.94 8.99
N ASN A 79 -11.47 37.97 10.09
CA ASN A 79 -11.86 38.45 11.43
C ASN A 79 -12.31 37.43 12.48
N LYS A 80 -11.78 36.20 12.49
CA LYS A 80 -11.67 35.52 13.81
C LYS A 80 -10.45 36.11 14.51
N GLU A 81 -10.69 36.87 15.58
CA GLU A 81 -9.60 37.28 16.46
C GLU A 81 -8.87 36.02 16.95
N PRO A 82 -7.53 36.02 16.93
CA PRO A 82 -6.76 34.91 17.46
C PRO A 82 -7.17 34.68 18.92
N MET A 83 -7.38 33.42 19.29
CA MET A 83 -7.72 33.03 20.64
C MET A 83 -6.64 33.53 21.61
N ASP A 84 -7.08 34.07 22.74
CA ASP A 84 -6.20 34.60 23.79
C ASP A 84 -5.08 33.62 24.14
N GLU A 85 -3.87 34.15 24.28
CA GLU A 85 -2.67 33.35 24.53
C GLU A 85 -2.79 32.50 25.81
N THR A 86 -3.50 33.00 26.84
CA THR A 86 -3.76 32.23 28.07
C THR A 86 -4.60 30.99 27.78
N LEU A 87 -5.62 31.12 26.92
CA LEU A 87 -6.47 29.99 26.51
C LEU A 87 -5.71 28.99 25.63
N VAL A 88 -4.77 29.47 24.80
CA VAL A 88 -3.87 28.59 24.02
C VAL A 88 -2.99 27.77 24.94
N LEU A 89 -2.37 28.41 25.93
CA LEU A 89 -1.53 27.73 26.90
C LEU A 89 -2.32 26.73 27.75
N GLU A 90 -3.56 27.05 28.11
CA GLU A 90 -4.46 26.12 28.81
C GLU A 90 -4.83 24.92 27.92
N LEU A 91 -5.17 25.16 26.65
CA LEU A 91 -5.43 24.10 25.67
C LEU A 91 -4.23 23.16 25.52
N LEU A 92 -3.01 23.71 25.54
CA LEU A 92 -1.76 22.98 25.40
C LEU A 92 -1.14 22.56 26.74
N ALA A 93 -1.82 22.72 27.87
CA ALA A 93 -1.23 22.50 29.19
C ALA A 93 -0.62 21.10 29.37
N ARG A 94 -1.24 20.07 28.77
CA ARG A 94 -0.71 18.70 28.80
C ARG A 94 0.53 18.52 27.92
N ASN A 95 0.58 19.18 26.78
CA ASN A 95 1.75 19.18 25.91
C ASN A 95 2.90 19.92 26.60
N THR A 96 2.61 21.04 27.26
CA THR A 96 3.57 21.81 28.05
C THR A 96 4.12 21.00 29.23
N ALA A 97 3.27 20.24 29.92
CA ALA A 97 3.72 19.37 31.01
C ALA A 97 4.66 18.24 30.53
N PHE A 98 4.49 17.77 29.29
CA PHE A 98 5.30 16.68 28.72
C PHE A 98 6.60 17.17 28.06
N PHE A 99 6.52 18.19 27.20
CA PHE A 99 7.65 18.69 26.41
C PHE A 99 8.41 19.86 27.06
N GLY A 100 7.77 20.55 28.02
CA GLY A 100 8.23 21.83 28.54
C GLY A 100 7.81 23.01 27.65
N LEU A 101 7.75 24.21 28.25
CA LEU A 101 7.25 25.42 27.60
C LEU A 101 8.08 25.84 26.38
N GLU A 102 9.41 25.74 26.47
CA GLU A 102 10.31 26.09 25.36
C GLU A 102 10.06 25.20 24.13
N SER A 103 9.92 23.90 24.35
CA SER A 103 9.66 22.92 23.28
C SER A 103 8.29 23.12 22.65
N VAL A 104 7.26 23.42 23.46
CA VAL A 104 5.92 23.74 22.93
C VAL A 104 5.97 25.00 22.06
N ASN A 105 6.68 26.04 22.48
CA ASN A 105 6.85 27.25 21.66
C ASN A 105 7.56 26.95 20.34
N LYS A 106 8.57 26.08 20.33
CA LYS A 106 9.22 25.60 19.09
C LYS A 106 8.24 24.85 18.18
N ILE A 107 7.41 23.98 18.75
CA ILE A 107 6.37 23.23 18.01
C ILE A 107 5.37 24.20 17.38
N ARG A 108 4.92 25.21 18.14
CA ARG A 108 3.98 26.23 17.65
C ARG A 108 4.51 26.99 16.45
N GLN A 109 5.77 27.41 16.53
CA GLN A 109 6.44 28.16 15.46
C GLN A 109 6.89 27.30 14.27
N SER A 110 6.74 25.97 14.33
CA SER A 110 7.18 25.09 13.25
C SER A 110 6.28 25.20 12.03
N PHE A 111 6.88 25.26 10.84
CA PHE A 111 6.17 25.19 9.57
C PHE A 111 6.25 23.79 8.97
N VAL A 112 5.09 23.13 8.84
CA VAL A 112 5.00 21.77 8.29
C VAL A 112 4.22 21.74 6.99
N VAL A 113 4.80 21.15 5.94
CA VAL A 113 4.10 20.88 4.69
C VAL A 113 3.67 19.42 4.62
N ILE A 114 2.39 19.17 4.37
CA ILE A 114 1.81 17.84 4.26
C ILE A 114 1.41 17.59 2.80
N LEU A 115 1.98 16.54 2.22
CA LEU A 115 1.72 16.12 0.85
C LEU A 115 0.69 14.98 0.89
N GLY A 116 -0.52 15.27 0.42
CA GLY A 116 -1.68 14.41 0.49
C GLY A 116 -2.57 14.71 1.71
N ALA A 117 -3.87 14.81 1.46
CA ALA A 117 -4.96 14.95 2.43
C ALA A 117 -5.84 13.68 2.48
N GLY A 118 -5.22 12.52 2.22
CA GLY A 118 -5.85 11.21 2.22
C GLY A 118 -6.10 10.67 3.63
N ALA A 119 -6.07 9.34 3.78
CA ALA A 119 -6.24 8.68 5.07
C ALA A 119 -5.18 9.17 6.06
N ILE A 120 -3.90 8.95 5.74
CA ILE A 120 -2.79 9.29 6.63
C ILE A 120 -2.66 10.80 6.80
N GLY A 121 -2.58 11.55 5.69
CA GLY A 121 -2.35 12.99 5.73
C GLY A 121 -3.43 13.80 6.48
N SER A 122 -4.70 13.39 6.43
CA SER A 122 -5.75 14.07 7.21
C SER A 122 -5.60 13.88 8.72
N TRP A 123 -5.23 12.68 9.17
CA TRP A 123 -4.90 12.43 10.57
C TRP A 123 -3.62 13.16 10.99
N THR A 124 -2.59 13.16 10.13
CA THR A 124 -1.36 13.91 10.38
C THR A 124 -1.65 15.39 10.61
N ALA A 125 -2.37 16.04 9.69
CA ALA A 125 -2.70 17.45 9.80
C ALA A 125 -3.44 17.75 11.12
N LEU A 126 -4.49 16.97 11.40
CA LEU A 126 -5.31 17.14 12.60
C LEU A 126 -4.51 16.91 13.90
N MET A 127 -3.62 15.92 13.94
CA MET A 127 -2.82 15.64 15.13
C MET A 127 -1.71 16.67 15.33
N LEU A 128 -1.09 17.18 14.25
CA LEU A 128 -0.09 18.24 14.35
C LEU A 128 -0.67 19.52 14.94
N VAL A 129 -1.81 19.98 14.44
CA VAL A 129 -2.47 21.20 14.95
C VAL A 129 -2.96 21.01 16.40
N ARG A 130 -3.48 19.83 16.75
CA ARG A 130 -3.82 19.50 18.15
C ARG A 130 -2.61 19.39 19.07
N SER A 131 -1.45 19.12 18.50
CA SER A 131 -0.18 19.11 19.24
C SER A 131 0.41 20.51 19.42
N GLY A 132 -0.18 21.52 18.75
CA GLY A 132 0.17 22.92 18.87
C GLY A 132 0.86 23.50 17.64
N VAL A 133 1.09 22.76 16.55
CA VAL A 133 1.67 23.33 15.33
C VAL A 133 0.73 24.38 14.75
N GLU A 134 1.20 25.63 14.62
CA GLU A 134 0.35 26.73 14.16
C GLU A 134 0.40 26.89 12.65
N HIS A 135 1.48 26.53 11.96
CA HIS A 135 1.60 26.73 10.51
C HIS A 135 1.67 25.40 9.76
N VAL A 136 0.62 25.09 9.00
CA VAL A 136 0.57 23.88 8.17
C VAL A 136 0.13 24.22 6.75
N ARG A 137 0.89 23.76 5.75
CA ARG A 137 0.48 23.80 4.34
C ARG A 137 0.07 22.41 3.89
N ILE A 138 -1.10 22.28 3.28
CA ILE A 138 -1.68 21.02 2.82
C ILE A 138 -1.79 21.04 1.30
N ILE A 139 -1.19 20.04 0.65
CA ILE A 139 -1.14 19.93 -0.80
C ILE A 139 -1.86 18.65 -1.22
N ASP A 140 -3.02 18.75 -1.86
CA ASP A 140 -3.74 17.58 -2.37
C ASP A 140 -4.62 17.95 -3.58
N PRO A 141 -4.50 17.24 -4.71
CA PRO A 141 -5.34 17.49 -5.88
C PRO A 141 -6.74 16.87 -5.80
N GLY A 142 -6.99 16.02 -4.80
CA GLY A 142 -8.10 15.10 -4.75
C GLY A 142 -9.37 15.65 -4.11
N TYR A 143 -10.46 14.92 -4.38
CA TYR A 143 -11.79 15.22 -3.87
C TYR A 143 -12.24 14.14 -2.88
N VAL A 144 -13.04 14.55 -1.89
CA VAL A 144 -13.68 13.63 -0.95
C VAL A 144 -14.62 12.71 -1.73
N ARG A 145 -14.48 11.41 -1.49
CA ARG A 145 -15.33 10.36 -2.07
C ARG A 145 -16.02 9.60 -0.93
N LEU A 146 -17.04 8.81 -1.26
CA LEU A 146 -17.73 7.98 -0.26
C LEU A 146 -16.76 7.10 0.53
N GLU A 147 -15.78 6.49 -0.15
CA GLU A 147 -14.73 5.70 0.50
C GLU A 147 -13.87 6.48 1.50
N SER A 148 -13.83 7.82 1.42
CA SER A 148 -13.06 8.65 2.34
C SER A 148 -13.66 8.64 3.75
N MET A 149 -14.97 8.36 3.89
CA MET A 149 -15.68 8.37 5.18
C MET A 149 -15.15 7.33 6.18
N THR A 150 -14.51 6.28 5.70
CA THR A 150 -13.99 5.21 6.57
C THR A 150 -12.60 5.52 7.15
N ARG A 151 -11.91 6.53 6.62
CA ARG A 151 -10.46 6.69 6.88
C ARG A 151 -9.93 8.11 6.91
N ASN A 152 -10.65 9.09 6.35
CA ASN A 152 -10.28 10.50 6.47
C ASN A 152 -10.70 11.02 7.84
N ALA A 153 -9.84 11.81 8.48
CA ALA A 153 -10.00 12.20 9.88
C ALA A 153 -11.23 13.09 10.17
N VAL A 154 -11.64 13.95 9.23
CA VAL A 154 -12.66 14.99 9.49
C VAL A 154 -13.76 15.07 8.44
N ALA A 155 -13.59 14.41 7.29
CA ALA A 155 -14.56 14.50 6.20
C ALA A 155 -15.94 13.93 6.60
N LYS A 156 -17.00 14.63 6.23
CA LYS A 156 -18.41 14.26 6.47
C LYS A 156 -19.08 13.86 5.15
N ILE A 157 -20.25 13.21 5.24
CA ILE A 157 -21.03 12.82 4.04
C ILE A 157 -21.36 14.04 3.16
N ALA A 158 -21.66 15.19 3.79
CA ALA A 158 -21.93 16.45 3.10
C ALA A 158 -20.70 17.06 2.38
N ASP A 159 -19.51 16.47 2.56
CA ASP A 159 -18.27 16.93 1.93
C ASP A 159 -17.94 16.16 0.66
N ILE A 160 -18.68 15.10 0.34
CA ILE A 160 -18.46 14.31 -0.89
C ILE A 160 -18.52 15.23 -2.11
N GLY A 161 -17.50 15.10 -2.98
CA GLY A 161 -17.32 15.93 -4.17
C GLY A 161 -16.51 17.21 -3.94
N LYS A 162 -16.22 17.60 -2.69
CA LYS A 162 -15.42 18.79 -2.37
C LYS A 162 -13.93 18.45 -2.25
N SER A 163 -13.06 19.45 -2.39
CA SER A 163 -11.61 19.29 -2.24
C SER A 163 -11.25 18.76 -0.85
N LYS A 164 -10.40 17.73 -0.78
CA LYS A 164 -9.97 17.14 0.50
C LYS A 164 -9.22 18.15 1.35
N ALA A 165 -8.30 18.90 0.74
CA ALA A 165 -7.47 19.87 1.44
C ALA A 165 -8.28 21.04 1.98
N LEU A 166 -9.22 21.60 1.19
CA LEU A 166 -10.08 22.70 1.65
C LEU A 166 -11.02 22.27 2.79
N ILE A 167 -11.59 21.07 2.71
CA ILE A 167 -12.45 20.53 3.77
C ILE A 167 -11.65 20.27 5.05
N LEU A 168 -10.43 19.76 4.92
CA LEU A 168 -9.53 19.59 6.06
C LEU A 168 -9.20 20.92 6.72
N LYS A 169 -8.88 21.97 5.96
CA LYS A 169 -8.75 23.35 6.47
C LYS A 169 -10.01 23.81 7.20
N LYS A 170 -11.18 23.67 6.58
CA LYS A 170 -12.47 24.10 7.15
C LYS A 170 -12.73 23.44 8.50
N HIS A 171 -12.64 22.12 8.61
CA HIS A 171 -12.91 21.42 9.88
C HIS A 171 -11.79 21.61 10.91
N ILE A 172 -10.53 21.81 10.50
CA ILE A 172 -9.45 22.14 11.43
C ILE A 172 -9.68 23.50 12.07
N ALA A 173 -10.17 24.50 11.34
CA ALA A 173 -10.45 25.83 11.88
C ALA A 173 -11.50 25.83 13.02
N ASP A 174 -12.37 24.83 13.06
CA ASP A 174 -13.32 24.62 14.16
C ASP A 174 -12.67 23.96 15.39
N ILE A 175 -11.54 23.27 15.21
CA ILE A 175 -10.85 22.47 16.24
C ILE A 175 -9.67 23.24 16.85
N ALA A 176 -8.90 23.93 16.01
CA ALA A 176 -7.70 24.67 16.37
C ALA A 176 -7.74 26.04 15.67
N PRO A 177 -8.49 27.02 16.21
CA PRO A 177 -8.75 28.29 15.53
C PRO A 177 -7.50 29.15 15.32
N ASN A 178 -6.42 28.90 16.08
CA ASN A 178 -5.14 29.60 15.93
C ASN A 178 -4.21 28.95 14.90
N ALA A 179 -4.59 27.80 14.34
CA ALA A 179 -3.80 27.16 13.29
C ALA A 179 -4.03 27.88 11.95
N HIS A 180 -2.95 28.40 11.39
CA HIS A 180 -2.86 28.91 10.02
C HIS A 180 -2.66 27.75 9.05
N ILE A 181 -3.72 27.43 8.31
CA ILE A 181 -3.72 26.34 7.32
C ILE A 181 -3.73 26.92 5.91
N GLU A 182 -2.65 26.66 5.18
CA GLU A 182 -2.54 26.95 3.76
C GLU A 182 -2.95 25.73 2.94
N VAL A 183 -3.62 25.96 1.81
CA VAL A 183 -4.10 24.88 0.94
C VAL A 183 -3.65 25.13 -0.49
N GLU A 184 -2.99 24.14 -1.08
CA GLU A 184 -2.66 24.10 -2.49
C GLU A 184 -3.40 22.93 -3.15
N HIS A 185 -4.44 23.26 -3.92
CA HIS A 185 -5.24 22.27 -4.66
C HIS A 185 -4.58 21.95 -6.00
N THR A 186 -3.41 21.29 -5.97
CA THR A 186 -2.64 20.97 -7.18
C THR A 186 -1.88 19.65 -7.03
N PRO A 187 -1.69 18.88 -8.12
CA PRO A 187 -0.81 17.72 -8.08
C PRO A 187 0.65 18.17 -7.94
N ILE A 188 1.48 17.31 -7.36
CA ILE A 188 2.91 17.56 -7.25
C ILE A 188 3.57 17.16 -8.56
N THR A 189 4.41 18.04 -9.09
CA THR A 189 5.21 17.81 -10.28
C THR A 189 6.64 18.29 -10.03
N GLN A 190 7.56 17.88 -10.91
CA GLN A 190 8.94 18.35 -10.82
C GLN A 190 9.04 19.88 -10.97
N ASP A 191 8.18 20.46 -11.81
CA ASP A 191 8.22 21.87 -12.16
C ASP A 191 7.64 22.78 -11.07
N ASN A 192 6.67 22.28 -10.29
CA ASN A 192 6.00 23.09 -9.27
C ASN A 192 6.54 22.88 -7.85
N MET A 193 7.40 21.88 -7.62
CA MET A 193 7.91 21.53 -6.28
C MET A 193 8.57 22.73 -5.58
N ALA A 194 9.37 23.50 -6.32
CA ALA A 194 10.07 24.67 -5.77
C ALA A 194 9.12 25.77 -5.30
N LYS A 195 7.97 25.92 -5.97
CA LYS A 195 6.92 26.83 -5.54
C LYS A 195 6.17 26.28 -4.33
N LEU A 196 5.81 24.99 -4.37
CA LEU A 196 5.01 24.35 -3.33
C LEU A 196 5.73 24.24 -1.99
N LEU A 197 7.03 24.01 -2.03
CA LEU A 197 7.92 23.95 -0.87
C LEU A 197 8.74 25.24 -0.69
N ALA A 198 8.28 26.34 -1.28
CA ALA A 198 8.81 27.66 -0.99
C ALA A 198 8.64 27.97 0.51
N ASP A 199 9.36 28.97 0.99
CA ASP A 199 9.36 29.44 2.39
C ASP A 199 10.11 28.53 3.38
N GLY A 200 10.68 27.41 2.91
CA GLY A 200 11.62 26.60 3.66
C GLY A 200 10.99 25.90 4.87
N PRO A 201 10.10 24.91 4.65
CA PRO A 201 9.46 24.20 5.76
C PRO A 201 10.45 23.48 6.65
N ASP A 202 10.17 23.47 7.96
CA ASP A 202 10.94 22.72 8.95
C ASP A 202 10.85 21.22 8.69
N PHE A 203 9.67 20.77 8.26
CA PHE A 203 9.39 19.38 7.93
C PHE A 203 8.41 19.24 6.75
N VAL A 204 8.66 18.23 5.94
CA VAL A 204 7.72 17.71 4.94
C VAL A 204 7.22 16.35 5.40
N VAL A 205 5.89 16.17 5.39
CA VAL A 205 5.26 14.87 5.63
C VAL A 205 4.66 14.35 4.32
N ASP A 206 5.29 13.33 3.76
CA ASP A 206 4.87 12.70 2.53
C ASP A 206 3.89 11.56 2.79
N THR A 207 2.61 11.78 2.43
CA THR A 207 1.53 10.79 2.53
C THR A 207 0.93 10.45 1.16
N LEU A 208 1.69 10.71 0.09
CA LEU A 208 1.25 10.45 -1.28
C LEU A 208 1.00 8.96 -1.50
N PRO A 209 0.07 8.57 -2.40
CA PRO A 209 -0.29 7.16 -2.58
C PRO A 209 0.65 6.42 -3.54
N ASN A 210 1.30 7.14 -4.47
CA ASN A 210 2.12 6.53 -5.51
C ASN A 210 3.60 6.71 -5.18
N VAL A 211 4.43 5.73 -5.51
CA VAL A 211 5.86 5.78 -5.16
C VAL A 211 6.64 6.73 -6.06
N ARG A 212 6.18 6.97 -7.30
CA ARG A 212 6.83 7.91 -8.22
C ARG A 212 6.96 9.31 -7.59
N ASP A 213 5.85 9.84 -7.08
CA ASP A 213 5.83 11.17 -6.49
C ASP A 213 6.59 11.18 -5.17
N LYS A 214 6.55 10.09 -4.39
CA LYS A 214 7.39 9.95 -3.18
C LYS A 214 8.88 10.07 -3.49
N VAL A 215 9.34 9.38 -4.53
CA VAL A 215 10.75 9.45 -4.97
C VAL A 215 11.10 10.86 -5.41
N LEU A 216 10.22 11.52 -6.17
CA LEU A 216 10.39 12.91 -6.60
C LEU A 216 10.54 13.84 -5.38
N VAL A 217 9.63 13.76 -4.42
CA VAL A 217 9.65 14.57 -3.20
C VAL A 217 10.90 14.28 -2.37
N ALA A 218 11.22 13.00 -2.15
CA ALA A 218 12.37 12.60 -1.35
C ALA A 218 13.70 13.07 -1.97
N LYS A 219 13.80 13.04 -3.30
CA LYS A 219 14.94 13.59 -4.04
C LYS A 219 15.04 15.10 -3.82
N TYR A 220 13.96 15.83 -4.05
CA TYR A 220 13.93 17.28 -3.86
C TYR A 220 14.29 17.68 -2.44
N CYS A 221 13.68 17.05 -1.43
CA CYS A 221 13.96 17.35 -0.03
C CYS A 221 15.43 17.07 0.33
N LYS A 222 16.03 16.00 -0.21
CA LYS A 222 17.45 15.70 -0.01
C LYS A 222 18.37 16.76 -0.63
N GLU A 223 18.08 17.17 -1.86
CA GLU A 223 18.88 18.18 -2.58
C GLU A 223 18.82 19.56 -1.89
N HIS A 224 17.66 19.89 -1.32
CA HIS A 224 17.41 21.16 -0.63
C HIS A 224 17.59 21.10 0.89
N LYS A 225 18.05 19.97 1.43
CA LYS A 225 18.26 19.74 2.88
C LYS A 225 17.01 19.96 3.75
N ILE A 226 15.84 19.68 3.19
CA ILE A 226 14.55 19.74 3.90
C ILE A 226 14.33 18.39 4.61
N LYS A 227 13.94 18.43 5.89
CA LYS A 227 13.65 17.21 6.65
C LYS A 227 12.34 16.60 6.15
N ILE A 228 12.32 15.29 5.94
CA ILE A 228 11.15 14.58 5.42
C ILE A 228 10.86 13.33 6.23
N VAL A 229 9.57 13.10 6.49
CA VAL A 229 9.03 11.82 6.94
C VAL A 229 8.08 11.32 5.87
N SER A 230 8.29 10.11 5.35
CA SER A 230 7.40 9.50 4.36
C SER A 230 6.65 8.33 4.97
N ALA A 231 5.32 8.33 4.80
CA ALA A 231 4.45 7.25 5.19
C ALA A 231 4.12 6.36 3.99
N MET A 232 4.24 5.05 4.19
CA MET A 232 3.84 4.04 3.21
C MET A 232 2.35 3.69 3.33
N SER A 233 1.86 2.81 2.45
CA SER A 233 0.44 2.43 2.43
C SER A 233 0.01 1.77 3.75
N ALA A 234 -1.06 2.29 4.35
CA ALA A 234 -1.74 1.69 5.49
C ALA A 234 -2.91 0.77 5.07
N GLY A 235 -3.15 0.60 3.77
CA GLY A 235 -4.24 -0.23 3.26
C GLY A 235 -4.06 -1.71 3.59
N ALA A 236 -5.18 -2.41 3.82
CA ALA A 236 -5.26 -3.85 4.11
C ALA A 236 -4.42 -4.32 5.32
N LYS A 237 -4.09 -3.41 6.23
CA LYS A 237 -3.39 -3.70 7.50
C LYS A 237 -4.39 -3.57 8.66
N ALA A 238 -4.32 -4.49 9.63
CA ALA A 238 -5.28 -4.56 10.74
C ALA A 238 -4.67 -4.29 12.11
N ASP A 239 -3.37 -4.55 12.31
CA ASP A 239 -2.72 -4.42 13.60
C ASP A 239 -1.89 -3.12 13.69
N PRO A 240 -2.37 -2.08 14.39
CA PRO A 240 -1.63 -0.83 14.54
C PRO A 240 -0.39 -0.96 15.43
N THR A 241 -0.25 -2.04 16.22
CA THR A 241 0.93 -2.26 17.09
C THR A 241 2.19 -2.63 16.31
N LEU A 242 2.04 -2.90 15.00
CA LEU A 242 3.14 -3.22 14.08
C LEU A 242 3.65 -2.00 13.30
N ILE A 243 3.10 -0.81 13.52
CA ILE A 243 3.59 0.42 12.90
C ILE A 243 5.00 0.73 13.45
N GLN A 244 5.95 0.91 12.56
CA GLN A 244 7.34 1.20 12.91
C GLN A 244 7.90 2.30 12.03
N VAL A 245 8.87 3.03 12.59
CA VAL A 245 9.71 3.97 11.85
C VAL A 245 11.01 3.25 11.53
N THR A 246 11.27 2.99 10.25
CA THR A 246 12.51 2.34 9.80
C THR A 246 13.38 3.34 9.06
N ASP A 247 14.61 3.52 9.52
CA ASP A 247 15.66 4.16 8.72
C ASP A 247 16.14 3.21 7.62
N LYS A 248 16.71 3.77 6.55
CA LYS A 248 17.21 3.10 5.32
C LYS A 248 18.35 2.09 5.56
N GLU A 249 18.15 1.07 6.40
CA GLU A 249 19.14 0.08 6.81
C GLU A 249 19.68 -0.74 5.63
N LEU A 250 18.87 -0.96 4.58
CA LEU A 250 19.28 -1.67 3.37
C LEU A 250 20.30 -0.89 2.52
N ALA A 251 20.12 0.42 2.36
CA ALA A 251 21.02 1.26 1.59
C ALA A 251 22.39 1.42 2.28
N ALA A 252 22.41 1.46 3.62
CA ALA A 252 23.64 1.50 4.40
C ALA A 252 24.42 0.18 4.34
N LYS A 253 23.73 -0.98 4.37
CA LYS A 253 24.37 -2.30 4.25
C LYS A 253 25.02 -2.53 2.89
N GLU A 254 24.37 -2.15 1.79
CA GLU A 254 24.91 -2.27 0.43
C GLU A 254 26.23 -1.50 0.26
N GLN A 255 26.33 -0.31 0.84
CA GLN A 255 27.54 0.51 0.78
C GLN A 255 28.65 0.01 1.72
N CYS A 256 28.31 -0.37 2.95
CA CYS A 256 29.32 -0.77 3.96
C CYS A 256 29.89 -2.17 3.76
N ILE A 257 29.10 -3.14 3.27
CA ILE A 257 29.52 -4.54 3.16
C ILE A 257 30.06 -4.84 1.76
N PHE A 258 29.44 -4.27 0.71
CA PHE A 258 29.71 -4.65 -0.67
C PHE A 258 30.33 -3.54 -1.53
N ASN A 259 30.67 -2.39 -0.93
CA ASN A 259 31.28 -1.22 -1.58
C ASN A 259 30.55 -0.77 -2.87
N ASN A 260 29.22 -0.94 -2.91
CA ASN A 260 28.41 -0.68 -4.09
C ASN A 260 27.71 0.68 -3.94
N ALA A 261 28.13 1.68 -4.73
CA ALA A 261 27.63 3.06 -4.62
C ALA A 261 26.24 3.28 -5.25
N THR A 262 25.79 2.35 -6.08
CA THR A 262 24.49 2.39 -6.76
C THR A 262 23.65 1.23 -6.28
N GLY A 263 22.64 1.51 -5.45
CA GLY A 263 21.61 0.53 -5.12
C GLY A 263 20.87 0.15 -6.40
N ILE A 264 21.02 -1.11 -6.82
CA ILE A 264 20.31 -1.67 -8.00
C ILE A 264 18.80 -1.75 -7.74
N LEU A 265 18.40 -1.73 -6.46
CA LEU A 265 17.01 -1.71 -6.02
C LEU A 265 16.54 -0.28 -5.74
N ASN A 266 15.42 0.12 -6.35
CA ASN A 266 14.72 1.35 -6.04
C ASN A 266 13.69 1.14 -4.90
N ALA A 267 13.08 2.23 -4.40
CA ALA A 267 12.13 2.15 -3.28
C ALA A 267 10.90 1.25 -3.56
N ASN A 268 10.45 1.16 -4.82
CA ASN A 268 9.41 0.21 -5.21
C ASN A 268 9.88 -1.22 -5.06
N ASP A 269 11.11 -1.51 -5.49
CA ASP A 269 11.66 -2.86 -5.47
C ASP A 269 11.79 -3.36 -4.04
N VAL A 270 12.15 -2.47 -3.09
CA VAL A 270 12.21 -2.82 -1.66
C VAL A 270 10.83 -3.22 -1.12
N GLY A 271 9.81 -2.40 -1.37
CA GLY A 271 8.44 -2.70 -0.94
C GLY A 271 7.90 -3.95 -1.62
N TYR A 272 8.13 -4.11 -2.92
CA TYR A 272 7.71 -5.26 -3.70
C TYR A 272 8.38 -6.56 -3.23
N ILE A 273 9.70 -6.55 -3.01
CA ILE A 273 10.42 -7.72 -2.51
C ILE A 273 9.87 -8.12 -1.13
N PHE A 274 9.68 -7.14 -0.24
CA PHE A 274 9.24 -7.43 1.12
C PHE A 274 7.79 -7.91 1.17
N ASP A 275 6.86 -7.16 0.58
CA ASP A 275 5.42 -7.38 0.72
C ASP A 275 4.88 -8.41 -0.30
N GLU A 276 5.34 -8.39 -1.54
CA GLU A 276 4.80 -9.23 -2.62
C GLU A 276 5.62 -10.49 -2.85
N LEU A 277 6.95 -10.36 -2.99
CA LEU A 277 7.82 -11.48 -3.32
C LEU A 277 7.98 -12.45 -2.13
N TRP A 278 8.14 -11.91 -0.91
CA TRP A 278 8.37 -12.72 0.30
C TRP A 278 7.25 -12.63 1.34
N GLN A 279 6.19 -11.84 1.10
CA GLN A 279 5.01 -11.76 1.97
C GLN A 279 5.35 -11.44 3.44
N GLY A 280 6.39 -10.65 3.67
CA GLY A 280 6.89 -10.29 4.99
C GLY A 280 7.28 -11.52 5.83
N LYS A 281 7.83 -12.58 5.21
CA LYS A 281 8.28 -13.80 5.89
C LYS A 281 9.76 -14.03 5.65
N SER A 282 10.46 -14.50 6.68
CA SER A 282 11.80 -15.06 6.51
C SER A 282 11.76 -16.26 5.57
N VAL A 283 12.68 -16.29 4.62
CA VAL A 283 12.84 -17.42 3.70
C VAL A 283 13.36 -18.67 4.40
N ILE A 284 14.06 -18.50 5.54
CA ILE A 284 14.64 -19.59 6.32
C ILE A 284 13.64 -20.12 7.34
N SER A 285 13.22 -19.31 8.31
CA SER A 285 12.33 -19.74 9.39
C SER A 285 10.84 -19.61 9.08
N GLY A 286 10.46 -18.86 8.04
CA GLY A 286 9.07 -18.46 7.82
C GLY A 286 8.55 -17.42 8.82
N SER A 287 9.40 -16.92 9.72
CA SER A 287 9.04 -15.94 10.75
C SER A 287 8.55 -14.63 10.13
N GLN A 288 7.53 -14.03 10.75
CA GLN A 288 7.01 -12.70 10.42
C GLN A 288 7.38 -11.66 11.50
N ASP A 289 8.43 -11.94 12.27
CA ASP A 289 8.82 -11.10 13.40
C ASP A 289 9.34 -9.71 12.96
N ARG A 290 9.34 -8.77 13.90
CA ARG A 290 9.75 -7.37 13.73
C ARG A 290 11.22 -7.18 13.38
N THR A 291 12.00 -8.26 13.36
CA THR A 291 13.44 -8.25 13.07
C THR A 291 13.74 -8.57 11.61
N LEU A 292 12.74 -8.66 10.72
CA LEU A 292 12.97 -8.96 9.32
C LEU A 292 13.77 -7.87 8.61
N VAL A 293 14.73 -8.30 7.82
CA VAL A 293 15.61 -7.47 7.01
C VAL A 293 15.80 -8.13 5.65
N MET A 294 16.08 -7.33 4.64
CA MET A 294 16.47 -7.81 3.31
C MET A 294 17.98 -8.05 3.27
N THR A 295 18.40 -9.15 2.65
CA THR A 295 19.80 -9.41 2.32
C THR A 295 19.92 -10.11 0.96
N ARG A 296 21.12 -10.12 0.38
CA ARG A 296 21.43 -10.83 -0.85
C ARG A 296 21.32 -12.33 -0.60
N TRP A 297 20.77 -13.08 -1.56
CA TRP A 297 20.70 -14.54 -1.46
C TRP A 297 22.03 -15.20 -1.83
N ASP A 298 22.66 -14.73 -2.91
CA ASP A 298 24.03 -15.05 -3.27
C ASP A 298 24.89 -13.79 -3.09
N SER A 299 25.80 -13.83 -2.12
CA SER A 299 26.69 -12.72 -1.80
C SER A 299 27.67 -12.37 -2.92
N SER A 300 27.94 -13.30 -3.85
CA SER A 300 28.80 -13.07 -5.02
C SER A 300 28.11 -12.24 -6.11
N GLN A 301 26.78 -12.21 -6.10
CA GLN A 301 25.97 -11.48 -7.07
C GLN A 301 25.44 -10.17 -6.45
N PRO A 302 25.18 -9.13 -7.26
CA PRO A 302 24.59 -7.90 -6.75
C PRO A 302 23.13 -8.08 -6.29
N SER A 303 22.65 -7.18 -5.43
CA SER A 303 21.23 -7.14 -5.05
C SER A 303 20.34 -6.90 -6.27
N SER A 304 19.29 -7.68 -6.43
CA SER A 304 18.26 -7.50 -7.47
C SER A 304 16.95 -8.18 -7.04
N LEU A 305 15.86 -8.01 -7.80
CA LEU A 305 14.61 -8.75 -7.58
C LEU A 305 14.83 -10.28 -7.58
N LEU A 306 15.87 -10.75 -8.28
CA LEU A 306 16.21 -12.16 -8.46
C LEU A 306 17.37 -12.63 -7.58
N ASN A 307 17.85 -11.79 -6.67
CA ASN A 307 18.96 -12.13 -5.76
C ASN A 307 18.79 -11.50 -4.36
N THR A 308 17.56 -11.17 -3.97
CA THR A 308 17.29 -10.56 -2.66
C THR A 308 16.20 -11.33 -1.95
N VAL A 309 16.46 -11.67 -0.69
CA VAL A 309 15.55 -12.42 0.19
C VAL A 309 15.26 -11.64 1.47
N VAL A 310 14.17 -12.01 2.12
CA VAL A 310 13.83 -11.53 3.47
C VAL A 310 14.23 -12.60 4.49
N MET A 311 14.91 -12.19 5.56
CA MET A 311 15.36 -13.04 6.67
C MET A 311 15.20 -12.27 8.00
N THR A 312 15.16 -12.94 9.14
CA THR A 312 15.31 -12.24 10.44
C THR A 312 16.71 -11.64 10.55
N LYS A 313 16.89 -10.63 11.40
CA LYS A 313 18.17 -9.95 11.61
C LYS A 313 19.28 -10.92 12.04
N VAL A 314 18.93 -11.94 12.83
CA VAL A 314 19.87 -12.98 13.26
C VAL A 314 20.26 -13.87 12.08
N GLU A 315 19.29 -14.35 11.31
CA GLU A 315 19.54 -15.19 10.13
C GLU A 315 20.36 -14.45 9.06
N ALA A 316 20.01 -13.21 8.76
CA ALA A 316 20.73 -12.37 7.81
C ALA A 316 22.19 -12.16 8.25
N ASN A 317 22.43 -11.86 9.52
CA ASN A 317 23.79 -11.70 10.04
C ASN A 317 24.63 -12.98 9.97
N LEU A 318 24.00 -14.16 10.07
CA LEU A 318 24.68 -15.45 9.90
C LEU A 318 24.93 -15.74 8.42
N HIS A 319 23.95 -15.44 7.57
CA HIS A 319 24.04 -15.59 6.12
C HIS A 319 25.16 -14.74 5.52
N ASP A 320 25.22 -13.46 5.90
CA ASP A 320 26.22 -12.51 5.41
C ASP A 320 27.66 -12.87 5.79
N LYS A 321 27.85 -13.75 6.79
CA LYS A 321 29.16 -14.23 7.24
C LYS A 321 29.61 -15.51 6.54
N LEU A 322 28.79 -16.10 5.68
CA LEU A 322 29.17 -17.30 4.94
C LEU A 322 30.34 -16.99 3.98
N PRO A 323 31.31 -17.91 3.82
CA PRO A 323 32.36 -17.76 2.82
C PRO A 323 31.78 -17.59 1.41
N LEU A 324 32.42 -16.76 0.58
CA LEU A 324 32.07 -16.62 -0.83
C LEU A 324 32.14 -17.98 -1.54
N GLY A 325 31.09 -18.34 -2.28
CA GLY A 325 30.98 -19.62 -2.98
C GLY A 325 30.50 -20.79 -2.11
N THR A 326 29.99 -20.54 -0.90
CA THR A 326 29.34 -21.56 -0.08
C THR A 326 28.17 -22.21 -0.83
N ASP A 327 28.10 -23.54 -0.82
CA ASP A 327 26.92 -24.26 -1.34
C ASP A 327 25.74 -24.07 -0.39
N LEU A 328 24.83 -23.16 -0.77
CA LEU A 328 23.63 -22.85 -0.01
C LEU A 328 22.68 -24.06 0.10
N SER A 329 22.71 -24.98 -0.87
CA SER A 329 21.90 -26.20 -0.82
C SER A 329 22.38 -27.16 0.27
N ALA A 330 23.70 -27.25 0.45
CA ALA A 330 24.29 -28.00 1.55
C ALA A 330 24.06 -27.31 2.91
N HIS A 331 24.04 -25.97 2.95
CA HIS A 331 23.90 -25.22 4.19
C HIS A 331 22.46 -25.11 4.73
N TYR A 332 21.50 -24.69 3.88
CA TYR A 332 20.09 -24.51 4.28
C TYR A 332 19.21 -25.73 3.96
N GLY A 333 19.73 -26.69 3.21
CA GLY A 333 19.00 -27.86 2.74
C GLY A 333 18.26 -27.60 1.41
N PRO A 334 17.99 -28.68 0.65
CA PRO A 334 17.47 -28.57 -0.72
C PRO A 334 16.10 -27.92 -0.78
N TYR A 335 15.23 -28.16 0.22
CA TYR A 335 13.87 -27.62 0.25
C TYR A 335 13.84 -26.08 0.26
N ILE A 336 14.65 -25.45 1.11
CA ILE A 336 14.67 -23.98 1.22
C ILE A 336 15.22 -23.38 -0.07
N VAL A 337 16.31 -23.93 -0.59
CA VAL A 337 16.94 -23.43 -1.82
C VAL A 337 16.05 -23.60 -3.04
N GLU A 338 15.33 -24.72 -3.15
CA GLU A 338 14.37 -24.97 -4.22
C GLU A 338 13.22 -23.95 -4.16
N LYS A 339 12.66 -23.70 -2.97
CA LYS A 339 11.63 -22.68 -2.77
C LYS A 339 12.10 -21.27 -3.19
N VAL A 340 13.35 -20.91 -2.89
CA VAL A 340 13.91 -19.62 -3.33
C VAL A 340 14.04 -19.57 -4.85
N LYS A 341 14.57 -20.62 -5.46
CA LYS A 341 14.74 -20.73 -6.91
C LYS A 341 13.40 -20.68 -7.65
N GLU A 342 12.37 -21.36 -7.13
CA GLU A 342 11.02 -21.33 -7.68
C GLU A 342 10.44 -19.91 -7.66
N GLN A 343 10.59 -19.21 -6.53
CA GLN A 343 10.09 -17.84 -6.39
C GLN A 343 10.79 -16.88 -7.37
N PHE A 344 12.11 -16.99 -7.52
CA PHE A 344 12.86 -16.22 -8.51
C PHE A 344 12.52 -16.60 -9.96
N ALA A 345 12.27 -17.88 -10.25
CA ALA A 345 11.85 -18.32 -11.57
C ALA A 345 10.46 -17.77 -11.94
N LEU A 346 9.55 -17.71 -10.97
CA LEU A 346 8.22 -17.13 -11.15
C LEU A 346 8.30 -15.62 -11.41
N GLU A 347 9.13 -14.91 -10.64
CA GLU A 347 9.39 -13.48 -10.85
C GLU A 347 10.01 -13.21 -12.23
N LYS A 348 11.01 -13.98 -12.63
CA LYS A 348 11.61 -13.87 -13.97
C LYS A 348 10.58 -14.06 -15.08
N LYS A 349 9.69 -15.04 -14.94
CA LYS A 349 8.61 -15.28 -15.92
C LYS A 349 7.60 -14.12 -15.95
N LEU A 350 7.28 -13.53 -14.81
CA LEU A 350 6.44 -12.34 -14.74
C LEU A 350 7.08 -11.16 -15.47
N GLN A 351 8.37 -10.92 -15.27
CA GLN A 351 9.12 -9.88 -15.97
C GLN A 351 9.15 -10.10 -17.49
N GLU A 352 9.38 -11.33 -17.95
CA GLU A 352 9.35 -11.70 -19.37
C GLU A 352 7.97 -11.43 -20.00
N LEU A 353 6.89 -11.80 -19.31
CA LEU A 353 5.52 -11.53 -19.77
C LEU A 353 5.21 -10.03 -19.81
N TRP A 354 5.64 -9.25 -18.82
CA TRP A 354 5.43 -7.80 -18.80
C TRP A 354 6.18 -7.09 -19.92
N ASN A 355 7.42 -7.51 -20.18
CA ASN A 355 8.25 -6.93 -21.23
C ASN A 355 7.69 -7.25 -22.63
N ALA A 356 7.14 -8.46 -22.83
CA ALA A 356 6.53 -8.86 -24.10
C ALA A 356 5.22 -8.10 -24.45
N HIS A 357 4.58 -7.45 -23.47
CA HIS A 357 3.39 -6.61 -23.69
C HIS A 357 3.72 -5.11 -23.78
N SER A 358 4.98 -4.74 -23.54
CA SER A 358 5.46 -3.35 -23.54
C SER A 358 6.25 -2.99 -24.81
N SER A 359 6.42 -3.97 -25.71
CA SER A 359 6.95 -3.87 -27.07
C SER A 359 5.83 -4.08 -28.07
#